data_AF-A0A2S8IMJ3-F1
#
_entry.id   AF-A0A2S8IMJ3-F1
#
_cell.length_a   1.000
_cell.length_b   1.000
_cell.length_c   1.000
_cell.angle_alpha   90.00
_cell.angle_beta   90.00
_cell.angle_gamma   90.00
#
_symmetry.space_group_name_H-M   'P 1'
#
loop_
_entity.id
_entity.type
_entity.pdbx_description
1 polymer ?
#
loop_
_entity_poly.entity_id
_entity_poly.type
_entity_poly.pdbx_seq_one_letter_code
_entity_poly.pdbx_strand_id
1 'polypeptide(L)'
;MRGLTATDRHGRTWELIAIESVICALLVTDTKTPTVMSAAHLIEAHGPIRLAPSASRLSLGARDALVDVVDLVASEPETATVEQIREVAAAAHLLLGVKPAPRSA
;
A
#
# COMPACT_ATOMS: atom_id res chain seq x y z
N MET A 1 1.41 -14.49 9.87
CA MET A 1 1.41 -13.10 9.39
C MET A 1 0.03 -12.84 8.82
N ARG A 2 -0.73 -11.85 9.32
CA ARG A 2 -1.96 -11.44 8.62
C ARG A 2 -1.51 -10.48 7.53
N GLY A 3 -1.61 -10.89 6.27
CA GLY A 3 -1.32 -10.02 5.13
C GLY A 3 -2.22 -8.77 5.17
N LEU A 4 -1.75 -7.67 4.57
CA LEU A 4 -2.57 -6.48 4.41
C LEU A 4 -3.70 -6.82 3.43
N THR A 5 -4.95 -6.65 3.87
CA THR A 5 -6.11 -6.91 3.02
C THR A 5 -6.73 -5.60 2.53
N ALA A 6 -7.25 -5.66 1.32
CA ALA A 6 -7.98 -4.59 0.67
C ALA A 6 -9.38 -5.08 0.30
N THR A 7 -10.35 -4.17 0.26
CA THR A 7 -11.71 -4.44 -0.20
C THR A 7 -12.00 -3.53 -1.38
N ASP A 8 -12.47 -4.10 -2.49
CA ASP A 8 -12.88 -3.33 -3.66
C ASP A 8 -14.32 -2.79 -3.52
N ARG A 9 -14.76 -1.98 -4.49
CA ARG A 9 -16.12 -1.41 -4.50
C ARG A 9 -17.25 -2.45 -4.54
N HIS A 10 -16.95 -3.68 -4.95
CA HIS A 10 -17.91 -4.79 -5.01
C HIS A 10 -17.91 -5.62 -3.72
N GLY A 11 -17.13 -5.22 -2.70
CA GLY A 11 -17.03 -5.91 -1.43
C GLY A 11 -16.13 -7.15 -1.46
N ARG A 12 -15.37 -7.37 -2.53
CA ARG A 12 -14.45 -8.51 -2.61
C ARG A 12 -13.17 -8.20 -1.86
N THR A 13 -12.66 -9.19 -1.14
CA THR A 13 -11.43 -9.09 -0.36
C THR A 13 -10.23 -9.53 -1.19
N TRP A 14 -9.17 -8.74 -1.12
CA TRP A 14 -7.90 -8.97 -1.80
C TRP A 14 -6.79 -8.99 -0.76
N GLU A 15 -5.90 -9.97 -0.83
CA GLU A 15 -4.65 -9.99 -0.06
C GLU A 15 -3.55 -9.31 -0.87
N LEU A 16 -2.87 -8.32 -0.28
CA LEU A 16 -1.75 -7.67 -0.91
C LEU A 16 -0.47 -8.47 -0.69
N ILE A 17 0.18 -8.83 -1.78
CA ILE A 17 1.40 -9.64 -1.82
C ILE A 17 2.48 -8.93 -2.65
N ALA A 18 3.74 -9.11 -2.29
CA ALA A 18 4.86 -8.59 -3.08
C ALA A 18 5.37 -9.69 -4.03
N ILE A 19 5.45 -9.39 -5.33
CA ILE A 19 6.04 -10.27 -6.35
C ILE A 19 7.06 -9.44 -7.13
N GLU A 20 8.33 -9.83 -7.11
CA GLU A 20 9.40 -9.17 -7.90
C GLU A 20 9.45 -7.63 -7.74
N SER A 21 9.26 -7.15 -6.51
CA SER A 21 9.18 -5.71 -6.15
C SER A 21 7.90 -4.98 -6.57
N VAL A 22 6.93 -5.68 -7.15
CA VAL A 22 5.60 -5.14 -7.48
C VAL A 22 4.60 -5.55 -6.40
N ILE A 23 3.78 -4.60 -5.95
CA ILE A 23 2.63 -4.90 -5.09
C ILE A 23 1.51 -5.46 -5.97
N CYS A 24 1.18 -6.71 -5.73
CA CYS A 24 0.07 -7.43 -6.36
C CYS A 24 -1.05 -7.65 -5.34
N ALA A 25 -2.24 -7.89 -5.84
CA ALA A 25 -3.44 -8.21 -5.10
C ALA A 25 -3.94 -9.58 -5.54
N LEU A 26 -3.97 -10.52 -4.60
CA LEU A 26 -4.53 -11.85 -4.76
C LEU A 26 -5.97 -11.83 -4.26
N LEU A 27 -6.91 -12.19 -5.13
CA LEU A 27 -8.32 -12.25 -4.75
C LEU A 27 -8.54 -13.40 -3.74
N VAL A 28 -9.07 -13.06 -2.55
CA VAL A 28 -9.36 -14.03 -1.49
C VAL A 28 -10.73 -14.65 -1.77
N THR A 29 -10.74 -15.77 -2.51
CA THR A 29 -11.95 -16.60 -2.73
C THR A 29 -11.63 -18.09 -2.63
N ASP A 30 -12.66 -18.91 -2.45
CA ASP A 30 -12.59 -20.38 -2.44
C ASP A 30 -12.53 -21.01 -3.86
N THR A 31 -12.16 -20.23 -4.89
CA THR A 31 -12.06 -20.72 -6.26
C THR A 31 -10.74 -21.45 -6.50
N LYS A 32 -10.79 -22.55 -7.27
CA LYS A 32 -9.62 -23.35 -7.68
C LYS A 32 -8.55 -22.56 -8.44
N THR A 33 -8.90 -21.41 -9.00
CA THR A 33 -7.99 -20.56 -9.79
C THR A 33 -7.76 -19.23 -9.06
N PRO A 34 -6.56 -18.97 -8.53
CA PRO A 34 -6.25 -17.69 -7.90
C PRO A 34 -6.23 -16.58 -8.96
N THR A 35 -6.89 -15.46 -8.69
CA THR A 35 -6.80 -14.25 -9.51
C THR A 35 -5.78 -13.31 -8.88
N VAL A 36 -4.73 -12.97 -9.63
CA VAL A 36 -3.69 -12.03 -9.20
C VAL A 36 -3.66 -10.85 -10.16
N MET A 37 -3.65 -9.63 -9.62
CA MET A 37 -3.53 -8.39 -10.39
C MET A 37 -2.48 -7.48 -9.75
N SER A 38 -1.81 -6.63 -10.53
CA SER A 38 -1.03 -5.53 -9.94
C SER A 38 -1.99 -4.58 -9.20
N ALA A 39 -1.49 -3.87 -8.20
CA ALA A 39 -2.30 -2.86 -7.50
C ALA A 39 -2.84 -1.79 -8.47
N ALA A 40 -2.05 -1.40 -9.47
CA ALA A 40 -2.46 -0.45 -10.51
C ALA A 40 -3.64 -0.98 -11.35
N HIS A 41 -3.53 -2.20 -11.90
CA HIS A 41 -4.62 -2.79 -12.67
C HIS A 41 -5.87 -3.06 -11.82
N LEU A 42 -5.69 -3.35 -10.52
CA LEU A 42 -6.81 -3.53 -9.61
C LEU A 42 -7.62 -2.24 -9.45
N ILE A 43 -6.94 -1.10 -9.26
CA ILE A 43 -7.57 0.22 -9.14
C ILE A 43 -8.23 0.61 -10.47
N GLU A 44 -7.59 0.35 -11.59
CA GLU A 44 -8.18 0.60 -12.91
C GLU A 44 -9.46 -0.21 -13.15
N ALA A 45 -9.42 -1.52 -12.85
CA ALA A 45 -10.54 -2.42 -13.10
C ALA A 45 -11.71 -2.24 -12.11
N HIS A 46 -11.42 -1.88 -10.86
CA HIS A 46 -12.39 -1.91 -9.77
C HIS A 46 -12.57 -0.56 -9.05
N GLY A 47 -11.91 0.49 -9.52
CA GLY A 47 -11.90 1.80 -8.87
C GLY A 47 -11.10 1.81 -7.56
N PRO A 48 -11.22 2.88 -6.76
CA PRO A 48 -10.51 3.00 -5.49
C PRO A 48 -10.75 1.81 -4.57
N ILE A 49 -9.67 1.24 -4.05
CA ILE A 49 -9.70 0.12 -3.10
C ILE A 49 -9.54 0.64 -1.67
N ARG A 50 -10.27 0.04 -0.73
CA ARG A 50 -10.13 0.34 0.69
C ARG A 50 -9.16 -0.63 1.33
N LEU A 51 -8.01 -0.14 1.76
CA LEU A 51 -7.19 -0.89 2.69
C LEU A 51 -7.97 -1.03 4.00
N ALA A 52 -7.94 -2.22 4.61
CA ALA A 52 -8.40 -2.42 5.97
C ALA A 52 -7.17 -2.49 6.90
N PRO A 53 -6.42 -1.39 7.12
CA PRO A 53 -5.38 -1.41 8.13
C PRO A 53 -6.06 -1.61 9.48
N SER A 54 -5.45 -2.41 10.34
CA SER A 54 -5.81 -2.45 11.75
C SER A 54 -5.58 -1.05 12.36
N ALA A 55 -6.61 -0.21 12.32
CA ALA A 55 -6.69 1.15 12.84
C ALA A 55 -5.44 2.03 12.59
N SER A 56 -5.43 2.82 11.51
CA SER A 56 -4.41 3.86 11.34
C SER A 56 -4.46 4.84 12.51
N ARG A 57 -3.32 5.00 13.20
CA ARG A 57 -3.15 5.91 14.34
C ARG A 57 -2.88 7.36 13.92
N LEU A 58 -2.84 7.66 12.62
CA LEU A 58 -2.61 9.02 12.11
C LEU A 58 -3.87 9.89 12.29
N SER A 59 -3.69 11.13 12.71
CA SER A 59 -4.72 12.18 12.68
C SER A 59 -5.10 12.51 11.23
N LEU A 60 -6.25 13.17 11.00
CA LEU A 60 -6.72 13.53 9.66
C LEU A 60 -5.65 14.37 8.91
N GLY A 61 -5.18 15.47 9.50
CA GLY A 61 -4.16 16.32 8.87
C GLY A 61 -2.82 15.62 8.64
N ALA A 62 -2.44 14.65 9.48
CA ALA A 62 -1.24 13.84 9.24
C ALA A 62 -1.42 12.83 8.09
N ARG A 63 -2.66 12.43 7.79
CA ARG A 63 -2.95 11.60 6.60
C ARG A 63 -2.88 12.45 5.33
N ASP A 64 -3.48 13.64 5.35
CA ASP A 64 -3.48 14.54 4.19
C ASP A 64 -2.04 14.94 3.82
N ALA A 65 -1.24 15.36 4.81
CA ALA A 65 0.17 15.67 4.60
C ALA A 65 0.99 14.49 4.05
N LEU A 66 0.70 13.26 4.49
CA LEU A 66 1.35 12.08 3.97
C LEU A 66 0.94 11.78 2.53
N VAL A 67 -0.34 11.97 2.18
CA VAL A 67 -0.82 11.82 0.80
C VAL A 67 -0.12 12.82 -0.12
N ASP A 68 -0.02 14.08 0.30
CA ASP A 68 0.68 15.12 -0.47
C ASP A 68 2.15 14.73 -0.75
N VAL A 69 2.84 14.18 0.25
CA VAL A 69 4.23 13.72 0.10
C VAL A 69 4.31 12.50 -0.82
N VAL A 70 3.40 11.54 -0.71
CA VAL A 70 3.36 10.36 -1.60
C VAL A 70 3.13 10.79 -3.04
N ASP A 71 2.17 11.70 -3.28
CA ASP A 71 1.83 12.19 -4.62
C ASP A 71 2.99 13.01 -5.22
N LEU A 72 3.66 13.83 -4.41
CA LEU A 72 4.87 14.54 -4.83
C LEU A 72 5.99 13.58 -5.22
N VAL A 73 6.29 12.58 -4.39
CA VAL A 73 7.34 11.59 -4.68
C VAL A 73 6.99 10.77 -5.94
N ALA A 74 5.72 10.46 -6.16
CA ALA A 74 5.26 9.71 -7.32
C ALA A 74 5.32 10.51 -8.62
N SER A 75 5.03 11.81 -8.56
CA SER A 75 5.01 12.71 -9.72
C SER A 75 6.40 13.18 -10.14
N GLU A 76 7.27 13.43 -9.17
CA GLU A 76 8.64 13.91 -9.42
C GLU A 76 9.68 13.09 -8.63
N PRO A 77 9.85 11.79 -8.95
CA PRO A 77 10.73 10.91 -8.19
C PRO A 77 12.21 11.36 -8.22
N GLU A 78 12.63 12.03 -9.31
CA GLU A 78 14.01 12.52 -9.49
C GLU A 78 14.33 13.76 -8.63
N THR A 79 13.31 14.51 -8.18
CA THR A 79 13.46 15.73 -7.38
C THR A 79 13.06 15.54 -5.92
N ALA A 80 12.48 14.39 -5.58
CA ALA A 80 12.10 14.03 -4.21
C ALA A 80 13.30 14.05 -3.26
N THR A 81 13.14 14.73 -2.12
CA THR A 81 14.19 14.79 -1.10
C THR A 81 14.29 13.47 -0.34
N VAL A 82 15.47 13.21 0.25
CA VAL A 82 15.69 12.02 1.09
C VAL A 82 14.72 11.97 2.27
N GLU A 83 14.34 13.13 2.82
CA GLU A 83 13.36 13.28 3.88
C GLU A 83 11.97 12.83 3.44
N GLN A 84 11.50 13.29 2.27
CA GLN A 84 10.21 12.88 1.70
C GLN A 84 10.16 11.37 1.46
N ILE A 85 11.24 10.79 0.90
CA ILE A 85 11.34 9.33 0.70
C ILE A 85 11.29 8.58 2.04
N ARG A 86 11.93 9.11 3.09
CA ARG A 86 11.89 8.51 4.44
C ARG A 86 10.50 8.58 5.05
N GLU A 87 9.75 9.64 4.81
CA GLU A 87 8.36 9.77 5.29
C GLU A 87 7.44 8.74 4.63
N VAL A 88 7.54 8.57 3.30
CA VAL A 88 6.82 7.51 2.57
C VAL A 88 7.19 6.13 3.12
N ALA A 89 8.48 5.86 3.33
CA ALA A 89 8.94 4.58 3.87
C ALA A 89 8.43 4.33 5.30
N ALA A 90 8.44 5.35 6.16
CA ALA A 90 7.94 5.27 7.53
C ALA A 90 6.43 4.95 7.56
N ALA A 91 5.65 5.59 6.70
CA ALA A 91 4.23 5.30 6.55
C ALA A 91 3.97 3.87 6.06
N ALA A 92 4.72 3.41 5.05
CA ALA A 92 4.61 2.04 4.55
C ALA A 92 4.91 1.02 5.66
N HIS A 93 5.96 1.23 6.45
CA HIS A 93 6.30 0.38 7.59
C HIS A 93 5.17 0.31 8.64
N LEU A 94 4.55 1.46 8.96
CA LEU A 94 3.42 1.52 9.89
C LEU A 94 2.20 0.77 9.36
N LEU A 95 1.87 0.93 8.07
CA LEU A 95 0.74 0.23 7.44
C LEU A 95 0.94 -1.29 7.39
N LEU A 96 2.18 -1.72 7.14
CA LEU A 96 2.55 -3.13 7.04
C LEU A 96 2.87 -3.77 8.40
N GLY A 97 2.92 -2.99 9.48
CA GLY A 97 3.26 -3.47 10.82
C GLY A 97 4.70 -3.99 10.96
N VAL A 98 5.60 -3.57 10.06
CA VAL A 98 7.00 -3.98 10.05
C VAL A 98 7.86 -2.89 10.71
N LYS A 99 8.85 -3.29 11.53
CA LYS A 99 9.85 -2.34 12.00
C LYS A 99 10.87 -2.09 10.87
N PRO A 100 11.38 -0.86 10.72
CA PRO A 100 12.46 -0.58 9.79
C PRO A 100 13.63 -1.53 10.07
N ALA A 101 14.21 -2.12 9.01
CA ALA A 101 15.47 -2.84 9.15
C ALA A 101 16.55 -1.85 9.63
N PRO A 102 17.45 -2.24 10.55
CA PRO A 102 18.58 -1.40 10.90
C PRO A 102 19.40 -1.12 9.64
N ARG A 103 19.79 0.14 9.43
CA ARG A 103 20.65 0.50 8.31
C ARG A 103 21.97 -0.24 8.48
N SER A 104 22.37 -1.02 7.47
CA SER A 104 23.77 -1.44 7.35
C SER A 104 24.61 -0.18 7.20
N ALA A 105 25.57 -0.02 8.10
CA ALA A 105 26.55 1.07 8.11
C ALA A 105 27.53 0.97 6.94
#